data_AF-A0A433QKR5-F1
#
_entry.id   AF-A0A433QKR5-F1
#
_cell.length_a   1.000
_cell.length_b   1.000
_cell.length_c   1.000
_cell.angle_alpha   90.00
_cell.angle_beta   90.00
_cell.angle_gamma   90.00
#
_symmetry.space_group_name_H-M   'P 1'
#
loop_
_entity.id
_entity.type
_entity.pdbx_description
1 polymer ?
#
loop_
_entity_poly.entity_id
_entity_poly.type
_entity_poly.pdbx_seq_one_letter_code
_entity_poly.pdbx_strand_id
1 'polypeptide(L)' 'MRYVYAHFPINVHIADDGKEVEIRNFLGEKVIRKVALLDGVSIKISTAQKDELILTGNDLEKVSQS' A
#
# COMPACT_ATOMS: atom_id res chain seq x y z
N MET A 1 3.78 -1.71 7.09
CA MET A 1 2.35 -1.46 7.38
C MET A 1 1.54 -2.70 7.08
N ARG A 2 0.60 -3.08 7.95
CA ARG A 2 -0.23 -4.28 7.77
C ARG A 2 -1.69 -3.89 7.59
N TYR A 3 -2.34 -4.40 6.55
CA TYR A 3 -3.76 -4.21 6.36
C TYR A 3 -4.53 -5.40 6.96
N VAL A 4 -5.59 -5.08 7.69
CA VAL A 4 -6.39 -6.04 8.46
C VAL A 4 -7.86 -5.86 8.13
N TYR A 5 -8.57 -6.96 8.09
CA TYR A 5 -9.99 -7.00 7.77
C TYR A 5 -10.67 -8.14 8.52
N ALA A 6 -11.94 -7.94 8.89
CA ALA A 6 -12.75 -8.97 9.56
C ALA A 6 -13.85 -9.54 8.66
N HIS A 7 -14.34 -8.75 7.68
CA HIS A 7 -15.50 -9.12 6.87
C HIS A 7 -15.20 -9.05 5.36
N PHE A 8 -14.83 -7.87 4.86
CA PHE A 8 -14.50 -7.68 3.44
C PHE A 8 -12.99 -7.84 3.22
N PRO A 9 -12.54 -8.83 2.41
CA PRO A 9 -11.13 -8.98 2.11
C PRO A 9 -10.62 -7.80 1.28
N ILE A 10 -9.55 -7.17 1.73
CA ILE A 10 -8.96 -6.02 1.05
C ILE A 10 -7.95 -6.53 0.03
N ASN A 11 -8.03 -6.04 -1.22
CA ASN A 11 -7.03 -6.33 -2.24
C ASN A 11 -6.14 -5.10 -2.44
N VAL A 12 -4.83 -5.28 -2.28
CA VAL A 12 -3.83 -4.24 -2.53
C VAL A 12 -2.97 -4.63 -3.72
N HIS A 13 -2.77 -3.70 -4.64
CA HIS A 13 -1.90 -3.87 -5.81
C HIS A 13 -0.91 -2.71 -5.86
N ILE A 14 0.34 -3.00 -6.21
CA ILE A 14 1.38 -1.99 -6.44
C ILE A 14 1.40 -1.67 -7.93
N ALA A 15 1.11 -0.42 -8.28
CA ALA A 15 1.10 0.09 -9.65
C ALA A 15 2.28 1.05 -9.89
N ASP A 16 2.42 1.50 -11.13
CA ASP A 16 3.42 2.48 -11.57
C ASP A 16 4.85 2.15 -11.10
N ASP A 17 5.26 0.89 -11.32
CA ASP A 17 6.61 0.39 -10.99
C ASP A 17 7.03 0.64 -9.52
N GLY A 18 6.07 0.56 -8.58
CA GLY A 18 6.35 0.74 -7.16
C GLY A 18 6.15 2.15 -6.64
N LYS A 19 5.53 3.04 -7.43
CA LYS A 19 5.24 4.43 -7.05
C LYS A 19 3.78 4.69 -6.69
N GLU A 20 2.86 3.77 -7.00
CA GLU A 20 1.45 3.91 -6.66
C GLU A 20 0.93 2.65 -5.96
N VAL A 21 0.03 2.84 -5.00
CA VAL A 21 -0.71 1.77 -4.33
C VAL A 21 -2.18 1.87 -4.69
N GLU A 22 -2.74 0.80 -5.24
CA GLU A 22 -4.17 0.67 -5.47
C GLU A 22 -4.80 -0.21 -4.38
N ILE A 23 -5.75 0.36 -3.64
CA ILE A 23 -6.56 -0.35 -2.65
C ILE A 23 -7.95 -0.57 -3.23
N ARG A 24 -8.38 -1.83 -3.27
CA ARG A 24 -9.69 -2.25 -3.77
C ARG A 24 -10.47 -2.93 -2.65
N ASN A 25 -11.80 -2.88 -2.76
CA ASN A 25 -12.72 -3.52 -1.83
C ASN A 25 -12.60 -3.03 -0.37
N PHE A 26 -12.18 -1.77 -0.18
CA PHE A 26 -12.14 -1.17 1.14
C PHE A 26 -13.58 -0.99 1.65
N LEU A 27 -13.92 -1.64 2.77
CA LEU A 27 -15.31 -1.71 3.29
C LEU A 27 -16.37 -2.19 2.27
N GLY A 28 -15.98 -2.99 1.26
CA GLY A 28 -16.91 -3.47 0.24
C GLY A 28 -17.18 -2.46 -0.89
N GLU A 29 -16.47 -1.33 -0.92
CA GLU A 29 -16.62 -0.32 -1.97
C GLU A 29 -16.11 -0.84 -3.32
N LYS A 30 -16.83 -0.49 -4.41
CA LYS A 30 -16.40 -0.75 -5.79
C LYS A 30 -15.34 0.23 -6.29
N VAL A 31 -15.14 1.35 -5.60
CA VAL A 31 -14.19 2.40 -5.98
C VAL A 31 -12.77 1.93 -5.69
N ILE A 32 -11.86 2.19 -6.63
CA ILE A 32 -10.42 1.94 -6.46
C ILE A 32 -9.82 3.20 -5.84
N ARG A 33 -9.20 3.05 -4.67
CA ARG A 33 -8.47 4.14 -4.00
C ARG A 33 -7.01 4.05 -4.44
N LYS A 34 -6.51 5.12 -5.05
CA LYS A 34 -5.13 5.24 -5.51
C LYS A 34 -4.36 6.17 -4.58
N VAL A 35 -3.19 5.74 -4.13
CA VAL A 35 -2.29 6.54 -3.31
C VAL A 35 -0.93 6.55 -4.00
N ALA A 36 -0.50 7.72 -4.47
CA ALA A 36 0.83 7.92 -5.02
C ALA A 36 1.83 8.12 -3.86
N LEU A 37 2.96 7.44 -3.95
CA LEU A 37 4.07 7.59 -3.01
C LEU A 37 4.87 8.84 -3.34
N LEU A 38 5.52 9.41 -2.33
CA LEU A 38 6.41 10.54 -2.51
C LEU A 38 7.74 10.13 -3.15
N ASP A 39 8.40 11.09 -3.81
CA ASP A 39 9.67 10.85 -4.48
C ASP A 39 10.75 10.32 -3.54
N GLY A 40 11.37 9.21 -3.95
CA GLY A 40 12.42 8.52 -3.18
C GLY A 40 11.89 7.48 -2.19
N VAL A 41 10.57 7.25 -2.15
CA VAL A 41 9.95 6.15 -1.41
C VAL A 41 9.55 5.04 -2.37
N SER A 42 9.88 3.80 -2.01
CA SER A 42 9.48 2.60 -2.74
C SER A 42 8.64 1.69 -1.86
N ILE A 43 7.67 1.00 -2.44
CA ILE A 43 6.85 0.02 -1.73
C ILE A 43 7.02 -1.39 -2.29
N LYS A 44 6.94 -2.39 -1.40
CA LYS A 44 6.94 -3.81 -1.75
C LYS A 44 5.93 -4.57 -0.89
N ILE A 45 5.37 -5.65 -1.46
CA ILE A 45 4.59 -6.62 -0.68
C ILE A 45 5.57 -7.54 0.06
N SER A 46 5.34 -7.73 1.35
CA SER A 46 6.16 -8.62 2.18
C SER A 46 6.02 -10.07 1.70
N THR A 47 7.15 -10.75 1.52
CA THR A 47 7.19 -12.19 1.22
C THR A 47 7.11 -13.05 2.49
N ALA A 48 7.44 -12.47 3.65
CA ALA A 48 7.50 -13.16 4.93
C ALA A 48 6.15 -13.18 5.65
N GLN A 49 5.34 -12.12 5.50
CA GLN A 49 4.01 -12.05 6.10
C GLN A 49 2.96 -11.66 5.07
N LYS A 50 1.84 -12.39 5.13
CA LYS A 50 0.66 -12.08 4.34
C LYS A 50 0.06 -10.75 4.80
N ASP A 51 -0.43 -9.98 3.84
CA ASP A 51 -1.15 -8.73 4.04
C ASP A 51 -0.31 -7.58 4.66
N GLU A 52 0.99 -7.60 4.38
CA GLU A 52 1.94 -6.58 4.81
C GLU A 52 2.60 -5.87 3.62
N LEU A 53 2.67 -4.55 3.72
CA LEU A 53 3.39 -3.65 2.83
C LEU A 53 4.63 -3.11 3.53
N ILE A 54 5.74 -3.09 2.84
CA ILE A 54 7.01 -2.55 3.31
C ILE A 54 7.30 -1.30 2.49
N LEU A 55 7.32 -0.15 3.16
CA LEU A 55 7.76 1.12 2.58
C LEU A 55 9.21 1.37 2.99
N THR A 56 10.04 1.75 2.02
CA THR A 56 11.45 2.07 2.24
C THR A 56 11.80 3.36 1.52
N GLY A 57 12.60 4.21 2.16
CA GLY A 57 13.10 5.45 1.59
C GLY A 57 14.14 6.06 2.52
N ASN A 58 14.90 7.02 2.00
CA ASN A 58 15.97 7.67 2.76
C ASN A 58 15.46 8.78 3.70
N ASP A 59 14.29 9.35 3.40
CA ASP A 59 13.70 10.47 4.13
C ASP A 59 12.52 9.96 4.98
N LEU A 60 12.65 10.09 6.30
CA LEU A 60 11.65 9.61 7.26
C LEU A 60 10.30 10.32 7.10
N GLU A 61 10.29 11.63 6.85
CA GLU A 61 9.03 12.38 6.73
C GLU A 61 8.29 11.93 5.48
N LYS A 62 9.00 11.75 4.37
CA LYS A 62 8.39 11.27 3.12
C LYS A 62 7.87 9.84 3.26
N VAL A 63 8.63 8.95 3.90
CA VAL A 63 8.19 7.57 4.16
C VAL A 63 6.98 7.54 5.09
N SER A 64 6.88 8.47 6.04
CA SER A 64 5.78 8.51 7.01
C SER A 64 4.50 9.15 6.45
N GLN A 65 4.62 10.07 5.49
CA GLN A 65 3.49 10.70 4.81
C GLN A 65 2.95 9.88 3.64
N SER A 66 3.75 8.94 3.12
CA SER A 66 3.36 8.01 2.05
C SER A 66 2.67 6.76 2.62
#